data_AF-A0A848S3A7-F1
#
_entry.id   AF-A0A848S3A7-F1
#
_cell.length_a   1.000
_cell.length_b   1.000
_cell.length_c   1.000
_cell.angle_alpha   90.00
_cell.angle_beta   90.00
_cell.angle_gamma   90.00
#
_symmetry.space_group_name_H-M   'P 1'
#
loop_
_entity.id
_entity.type
_entity.pdbx_description
1 polymer ?
#
loop_
_entity_poly.entity_id
_entity_poly.type
_entity_poly.pdbx_seq_one_letter_code
_entity_poly.pdbx_strand_id
1 'polypeptide(L)'
;MSATLLQPDGLVKSPAFSHVAIVPPGAATVYLGGQNGVDGAGALVSAEIGQQAARALANAEVALAAAGASLDDVIQWLILFQEGADLNAAYGAIAPKLARDGAPPLVTGARVAGLGVPGALIEISAVAAIQPRASV
;
A
#
# COMPACT_ATOMS: atom_id res chain seq x y z
N MET A 1 7.34 20.71 2.63
CA MET A 1 8.41 19.67 2.59
C MET A 1 7.73 18.31 2.50
N SER A 2 8.32 17.33 1.80
CA SER A 2 7.75 15.96 1.72
C SER A 2 8.14 15.12 2.94
N ALA A 3 7.47 13.99 3.13
CA ALA A 3 7.84 13.03 4.17
C ALA A 3 9.26 12.48 3.96
N THR A 4 9.98 12.23 5.06
CA THR A 4 11.32 11.63 5.04
C THR A 4 11.21 10.14 5.40
N LEU A 5 11.79 9.28 4.57
CA LEU A 5 11.86 7.83 4.79
C LEU A 5 13.30 7.44 5.12
N LEU A 6 13.50 6.68 6.22
CA LEU A 6 14.84 6.41 6.76
C LEU A 6 15.15 4.91 6.81
N GLN A 7 16.41 4.61 6.51
CA GLN A 7 17.05 3.31 6.72
C GLN A 7 18.30 3.50 7.60
N PRO A 8 18.12 3.57 8.93
CA PRO A 8 19.20 3.92 9.85
C PRO A 8 20.28 2.83 9.89
N ASP A 9 21.51 3.25 10.21
CA ASP A 9 22.60 2.31 10.47
C ASP A 9 22.26 1.43 11.69
N GLY A 10 22.70 0.17 11.64
CA GLY A 10 22.34 -0.85 12.64
C GLY A 10 21.10 -1.68 12.30
N LEU A 11 20.35 -1.32 11.25
CA LEU A 11 19.27 -2.13 10.69
C LEU A 11 19.56 -2.56 9.25
N VAL A 12 18.79 -3.55 8.77
CA VAL A 12 18.87 -4.02 7.37
C VAL A 12 18.53 -2.89 6.39
N LYS A 13 19.36 -2.67 5.37
CA LYS A 13 19.05 -1.76 4.26
C LYS A 13 18.35 -2.57 3.17
N SER A 14 17.10 -2.22 2.87
CA SER A 14 16.21 -3.02 2.02
C SER A 14 15.77 -2.22 0.79
N PRO A 15 15.84 -2.77 -0.44
CA PRO A 15 15.24 -2.11 -1.60
C PRO A 15 13.71 -2.13 -1.57
N ALA A 16 13.09 -2.86 -0.64
CA ALA A 16 11.64 -3.06 -0.59
C ALA A 16 10.92 -2.26 0.51
N PHE A 17 11.61 -1.79 1.55
CA PHE A 17 10.99 -1.00 2.62
C PHE A 17 11.96 -0.11 3.39
N SER A 18 11.44 0.99 3.95
CA SER A 18 12.14 1.81 4.97
C SER A 18 11.65 1.47 6.38
N HIS A 19 12.42 1.88 7.40
CA HIS A 19 12.11 1.58 8.80
C HIS A 19 11.32 2.68 9.49
N VAL A 20 11.48 3.93 9.07
CA VAL A 20 10.87 5.10 9.72
C VAL A 20 10.37 6.09 8.68
N ALA A 21 9.18 6.65 8.91
CA ALA A 21 8.63 7.79 8.18
C ALA A 21 8.49 8.98 9.12
N ILE A 22 8.95 10.15 8.68
CA ILE A 22 8.77 11.42 9.38
C ILE A 22 7.89 12.31 8.49
N VAL A 23 6.69 12.62 8.98
CA VAL A 23 5.77 13.55 8.32
C VAL A 23 6.06 14.96 8.82
N PRO A 24 6.41 15.93 7.96
CA PRO A 24 6.77 17.26 8.40
C PRO A 24 5.54 18.06 8.85
N PRO A 25 5.73 19.10 9.69
CA PRO A 25 4.66 20.03 10.04
C PRO A 25 4.00 20.62 8.79
N GLY A 26 2.68 20.80 8.86
CA GLY A 26 1.88 21.37 7.77
C GLY A 26 1.51 20.38 6.66
N ALA A 27 1.96 19.13 6.71
CA ALA A 27 1.45 18.07 5.83
C ALA A 27 0.08 17.54 6.33
N ALA A 28 -0.76 17.08 5.42
CA ALA A 28 -1.94 16.27 5.73
C ALA A 28 -1.61 14.78 5.62
N THR A 29 -2.08 13.99 6.58
CA THR A 29 -1.98 12.53 6.56
C THR A 29 -3.26 11.93 6.02
N VAL A 30 -3.16 11.11 4.99
CA VAL A 30 -4.27 10.37 4.38
C VAL A 30 -4.24 8.94 4.90
N TYR A 31 -5.34 8.51 5.51
CA TYR A 31 -5.53 7.13 5.95
C TYR A 31 -6.43 6.41 4.96
N LEU A 32 -5.87 5.40 4.28
CA LEU A 32 -6.55 4.60 3.29
C LEU A 32 -6.98 3.27 3.91
N GLY A 33 -8.29 3.04 3.96
CA GLY A 33 -8.87 1.78 4.45
C GLY A 33 -8.56 0.59 3.54
N GLY A 34 -8.70 -0.63 4.09
CA GLY A 34 -8.40 -1.89 3.40
C GLY A 34 -9.07 -2.02 2.03
N GLN A 35 -8.27 -2.40 1.02
CA GLN A 35 -8.71 -2.68 -0.34
C GLN A 35 -8.44 -4.16 -0.65
N ASN A 36 -9.49 -4.89 -1.03
CA ASN A 36 -9.38 -6.22 -1.61
C ASN A 36 -9.40 -6.16 -3.14
N GLY A 37 -9.20 -7.30 -3.79
CA GLY A 37 -9.34 -7.46 -5.24
C GLY A 37 -10.79 -7.50 -5.74
N VAL A 38 -11.62 -6.54 -5.32
CA VAL A 38 -13.05 -6.46 -5.68
C VAL A 38 -13.35 -5.38 -6.70
N ASP A 39 -14.46 -5.52 -7.43
CA ASP A 39 -15.01 -4.53 -8.33
C ASP A 39 -15.85 -3.43 -7.66
N GLY A 40 -16.42 -2.52 -8.46
CA GLY A 40 -17.26 -1.44 -7.94
C GLY A 40 -18.59 -1.91 -7.35
N ALA A 41 -18.98 -3.17 -7.58
CA ALA A 41 -20.12 -3.82 -6.95
C ALA A 41 -19.72 -4.65 -5.73
N GLY A 42 -18.42 -4.72 -5.39
CA GLY A 42 -17.89 -5.51 -4.28
C GLY A 42 -17.64 -6.98 -4.61
N ALA A 43 -17.72 -7.40 -5.88
CA ALA A 43 -17.46 -8.78 -6.29
C ALA A 43 -15.97 -8.99 -6.56
N LEU A 44 -15.41 -10.14 -6.16
CA LEU A 44 -14.02 -10.48 -6.49
C LEU A 44 -13.83 -10.55 -8.00
N VAL A 45 -12.75 -9.92 -8.49
CA VAL A 45 -12.44 -9.92 -9.93
C VAL A 45 -11.83 -11.24 -10.41
N SER A 46 -11.29 -12.04 -9.48
CA SER A 46 -10.57 -13.27 -9.79
C SER A 46 -10.38 -14.12 -8.55
N ALA A 47 -10.20 -15.44 -8.74
CA ALA A 47 -9.70 -16.35 -7.71
C ALA A 47 -8.17 -16.31 -7.58
N GLU A 48 -7.46 -15.73 -8.55
CA GLU A 48 -6.01 -15.72 -8.59
C GLU A 48 -5.42 -14.51 -7.83
N ILE A 49 -4.50 -14.77 -6.91
CA ILE A 49 -3.96 -13.73 -6.03
C ILE A 49 -3.25 -12.61 -6.79
N GLY A 50 -2.54 -12.90 -7.89
CA GLY A 50 -1.88 -11.86 -8.69
C GLY A 50 -2.88 -10.85 -9.26
N GLN A 51 -4.04 -11.35 -9.74
CA GLN A 51 -5.11 -10.50 -10.25
C GLN A 51 -5.82 -9.74 -9.13
N GLN A 52 -6.04 -10.39 -7.97
CA GLN A 52 -6.59 -9.72 -6.80
C GLN A 52 -5.66 -8.61 -6.27
N ALA A 53 -4.33 -8.84 -6.24
CA ALA A 53 -3.34 -7.88 -5.78
C ALA A 53 -3.26 -6.66 -6.70
N ALA A 54 -3.21 -6.89 -8.02
CA ALA A 54 -3.24 -5.81 -9.01
C ALA A 54 -4.53 -4.98 -8.87
N ARG A 55 -5.66 -5.63 -8.62
CA ARG A 55 -6.94 -4.94 -8.42
C ARG A 55 -7.00 -4.17 -7.11
N ALA A 56 -6.54 -4.75 -6.01
CA ALA A 56 -6.46 -4.10 -4.71
C ALA A 56 -5.61 -2.83 -4.80
N LEU A 57 -4.47 -2.88 -5.51
CA LEU A 57 -3.64 -1.71 -5.77
C LEU A 57 -4.35 -0.66 -6.63
N ALA A 58 -5.09 -1.06 -7.67
CA ALA A 58 -5.88 -0.13 -8.47
C ALA A 58 -6.99 0.55 -7.65
N ASN A 59 -7.65 -0.18 -6.75
CA ASN A 59 -8.62 0.40 -5.84
C ASN A 59 -7.95 1.39 -4.86
N ALA A 60 -6.73 1.09 -4.41
CA ALA A 60 -5.95 2.01 -3.59
C ALA A 60 -5.56 3.30 -4.36
N GLU A 61 -5.18 3.19 -5.63
CA GLU A 61 -4.92 4.35 -6.51
C GLU A 61 -6.16 5.26 -6.60
N VAL A 62 -7.36 4.67 -6.76
CA VAL A 62 -8.64 5.42 -6.78
C VAL A 62 -8.89 6.13 -5.44
N ALA A 63 -8.69 5.44 -4.31
CA ALA A 63 -8.90 6.01 -2.98
C ALA A 63 -7.91 7.15 -2.66
N LEU A 64 -6.63 7.00 -3.04
CA LEU A 64 -5.62 8.04 -2.92
C LEU A 64 -6.00 9.27 -3.76
N ALA A 65 -6.40 9.05 -5.02
CA ALA A 65 -6.78 10.14 -5.92
C ALA A 65 -7.96 10.96 -5.39
N ALA A 66 -8.91 10.34 -4.69
CA ALA A 66 -10.02 11.05 -4.04
C ALA A 66 -9.56 12.02 -2.94
N ALA A 67 -8.39 11.76 -2.31
CA ALA A 67 -7.74 12.65 -1.35
C ALA A 67 -6.71 13.59 -2.00
N GLY A 68 -6.57 13.57 -3.33
CA GLY A 68 -5.54 14.32 -4.04
C GLY A 68 -4.12 13.76 -3.87
N ALA A 69 -4.00 12.50 -3.45
CA ALA A 69 -2.75 11.77 -3.30
C ALA A 69 -2.55 10.78 -4.46
N SER A 70 -1.33 10.27 -4.58
CA SER A 70 -0.89 9.23 -5.51
C SER A 70 -0.10 8.16 -4.76
N LEU A 71 0.33 7.10 -5.46
CA LEU A 71 1.21 6.08 -4.87
C LEU A 71 2.54 6.67 -4.38
N ASP A 72 3.01 7.77 -4.98
CA ASP A 72 4.23 8.45 -4.56
C ASP A 72 4.10 9.16 -3.21
N ASP A 73 2.89 9.41 -2.75
CA ASP A 73 2.62 10.04 -1.45
C ASP A 73 2.52 8.98 -0.32
N VAL A 74 2.47 7.70 -0.67
CA VAL A 74 2.37 6.61 0.30
C VAL A 74 3.67 6.50 1.10
N ILE A 75 3.51 6.56 2.42
CA ILE A 75 4.60 6.43 3.39
C ILE A 75 4.59 5.07 4.10
N GLN A 76 3.45 4.37 4.12
CA GLN A 76 3.34 3.05 4.75
C GLN A 76 2.28 2.19 4.07
N TRP A 77 2.61 0.91 3.87
CA TRP A 77 1.68 -0.15 3.49
C TRP A 77 1.47 -1.12 4.66
N LEU A 78 0.23 -1.56 4.84
CA LEU A 78 -0.11 -2.80 5.55
C LEU A 78 -0.71 -3.77 4.53
N ILE A 79 -0.11 -4.94 4.43
CA ILE A 79 -0.51 -5.99 3.48
C ILE A 79 -0.86 -7.25 4.26
N LEU A 80 -2.11 -7.66 4.17
CA LEU A 80 -2.62 -8.89 4.77
C LEU A 80 -2.83 -9.92 3.67
N PHE A 81 -2.26 -11.11 3.86
CA PHE A 81 -2.41 -12.24 2.95
C PHE A 81 -3.22 -13.32 3.65
N GLN A 82 -4.19 -13.92 2.95
CA GLN A 82 -4.82 -15.13 3.46
C GLN A 82 -3.78 -16.24 3.64
N GLU A 83 -3.94 -17.07 4.65
CA GLU A 83 -3.12 -18.26 4.82
C GLU A 83 -3.12 -19.14 3.55
N GLY A 84 -1.93 -19.62 3.16
CA GLY A 84 -1.74 -20.38 1.91
C GLY A 84 -1.64 -19.55 0.63
N ALA A 85 -1.83 -18.23 0.69
CA ALA A 85 -1.64 -17.34 -0.46
C ALA A 85 -0.22 -17.42 -1.06
N ASP A 86 -0.15 -17.40 -2.40
CA ASP A 86 1.13 -17.27 -3.12
C ASP A 86 1.59 -15.80 -3.13
N LEU A 87 2.48 -15.48 -2.17
CA LEU A 87 3.07 -14.15 -2.04
C LEU A 87 3.94 -13.77 -3.24
N ASN A 88 4.59 -14.73 -3.92
CA ASN A 88 5.41 -14.42 -5.08
C ASN A 88 4.55 -13.95 -6.24
N ALA A 89 3.42 -14.62 -6.48
CA ALA A 89 2.44 -14.20 -7.47
C ALA A 89 1.83 -12.83 -7.12
N ALA A 90 1.52 -12.59 -5.83
CA ALA A 90 1.00 -11.31 -5.36
C ALA A 90 1.99 -10.16 -5.60
N TYR A 91 3.23 -10.28 -5.10
CA TYR A 91 4.26 -9.26 -5.26
C TYR A 91 4.69 -9.11 -6.71
N GLY A 92 4.79 -10.19 -7.48
CA GLY A 92 5.10 -10.12 -8.92
C GLY A 92 4.12 -9.25 -9.71
N ALA A 93 2.86 -9.20 -9.28
CA ALA A 93 1.84 -8.38 -9.93
C ALA A 93 1.91 -6.88 -9.58
N ILE A 94 2.42 -6.52 -8.39
CA ILE A 94 2.35 -5.13 -7.88
C ILE A 94 3.71 -4.45 -7.68
N ALA A 95 4.79 -5.21 -7.49
CA ALA A 95 6.12 -4.66 -7.20
C ALA A 95 6.62 -3.65 -8.25
N PRO A 96 6.41 -3.85 -9.57
CA PRO A 96 6.83 -2.86 -10.57
C PRO A 96 6.16 -1.48 -10.41
N LYS A 97 4.91 -1.44 -9.93
CA LYS A 97 4.18 -0.19 -9.65
C LYS A 97 4.58 0.46 -8.33
N LEU A 98 5.08 -0.34 -7.39
CA LEU A 98 5.48 0.12 -6.06
C LEU A 98 6.98 0.41 -5.97
N ALA A 99 7.76 0.08 -7.00
CA ALA A 99 9.18 0.35 -7.05
C ALA A 99 9.42 1.86 -7.02
N ARG A 100 10.28 2.29 -6.08
CA ARG A 100 10.70 3.68 -5.94
C ARG A 100 12.21 3.74 -5.85
N ASP A 101 12.80 4.71 -6.53
CA ASP A 101 14.22 5.01 -6.36
C ASP A 101 14.46 5.59 -4.96
N GLY A 102 15.55 5.17 -4.31
CA GLY A 102 15.93 5.66 -2.98
C GLY A 102 15.26 4.91 -1.84
N ALA A 103 14.50 5.64 -0.99
CA ALA A 103 13.92 5.11 0.23
C ALA A 103 12.44 4.71 0.00
N PRO A 104 12.10 3.42 -0.14
CA PRO A 104 10.72 2.96 -0.34
C PRO A 104 9.86 3.14 0.93
N PRO A 105 8.52 3.07 0.82
CA PRO A 105 7.62 3.21 1.97
C PRO A 105 7.87 2.16 3.06
N LEU A 106 7.31 2.37 4.25
CA LEU A 106 7.26 1.34 5.29
C LEU A 106 6.35 0.20 4.81
N VAL A 107 6.65 -1.03 5.21
CA VAL A 107 5.81 -2.19 4.87
C VAL A 107 5.63 -3.08 6.09
N THR A 108 4.38 -3.33 6.46
CA THR A 108 4.01 -4.42 7.36
C THR A 108 3.28 -5.48 6.56
N GLY A 109 3.76 -6.71 6.59
CA GLY A 109 3.14 -7.86 5.92
C GLY A 109 2.78 -8.95 6.92
N ALA A 110 1.57 -9.49 6.85
CA ALA A 110 1.15 -10.60 7.70
C ALA A 110 0.33 -11.63 6.92
N ARG A 111 0.47 -12.91 7.31
CA ARG A 111 -0.49 -13.94 6.94
C ARG A 111 -1.59 -14.00 8.00
N VAL A 112 -2.84 -14.05 7.57
CA VAL A 112 -4.03 -14.09 8.43
C VAL A 112 -4.91 -15.28 8.06
N ALA A 113 -5.66 -15.80 9.02
CA ALA A 113 -6.53 -16.96 8.81
C ALA A 113 -7.66 -16.69 7.79
N GLY A 114 -8.01 -15.44 7.56
CA GLY A 114 -9.03 -15.02 6.60
C GLY A 114 -9.15 -13.50 6.52
N LEU A 115 -9.87 -13.04 5.50
CA LEU A 115 -10.17 -11.62 5.25
C LEU A 115 -11.69 -11.39 5.29
N GLY A 116 -12.10 -10.13 5.37
CA GLY A 116 -13.52 -9.77 5.51
C GLY A 116 -14.38 -10.15 4.30
N VAL A 117 -13.81 -10.09 3.09
CA VAL A 117 -14.49 -10.51 1.86
C VAL A 117 -14.26 -12.02 1.62
N PRO A 118 -15.33 -12.83 1.55
CA PRO A 118 -15.19 -14.26 1.25
C PRO A 118 -14.44 -14.51 -0.06
N GLY A 119 -13.37 -15.31 0.00
CA GLY A 119 -12.52 -15.64 -1.15
C GLY A 119 -11.42 -14.60 -1.46
N ALA A 120 -11.34 -13.50 -0.71
CA ALA A 120 -10.22 -12.58 -0.84
C ALA A 120 -8.94 -13.21 -0.30
N LEU A 121 -7.87 -13.14 -1.09
CA LEU A 121 -6.55 -13.67 -0.78
C LEU A 121 -5.58 -12.58 -0.31
N ILE A 122 -5.92 -11.32 -0.54
CA ILE A 122 -5.12 -10.15 -0.18
C ILE A 122 -6.00 -8.96 0.22
N GLU A 123 -5.51 -8.20 1.18
CA GLU A 123 -6.00 -6.88 1.54
C GLU A 123 -4.83 -5.92 1.72
N ILE A 124 -4.90 -4.73 1.13
CA ILE A 124 -3.89 -3.68 1.31
C ILE A 124 -4.52 -2.43 1.92
N SER A 125 -3.85 -1.82 2.86
CA SER A 125 -4.17 -0.48 3.35
C SER A 125 -2.92 0.38 3.36
N ALA A 126 -3.09 1.69 3.40
CA ALA A 126 -1.98 2.62 3.29
C ALA A 126 -2.15 3.85 4.18
N VAL A 127 -1.01 4.44 4.50
CA VAL A 127 -0.93 5.82 5.00
C VAL A 127 -0.12 6.61 3.99
N ALA A 128 -0.66 7.76 3.57
CA ALA A 128 0.00 8.72 2.69
C ALA A 128 0.20 10.07 3.39
N ALA A 129 1.16 10.85 2.94
CA ALA A 129 1.42 12.20 3.41
C ALA A 129 1.50 13.17 2.23
N ILE A 130 0.58 14.13 2.20
CA ILE A 130 0.50 15.15 1.13
C ILE A 130 0.69 16.55 1.71
N GLN A 131 1.16 17.48 0.88
CA GLN A 131 1.07 18.89 1.22
C GLN A 131 -0.36 19.37 0.95
N PRO A 132 -1.05 20.02 1.91
CA PRO A 132 -2.29 20.71 1.63
C PRO A 132 -2.05 21.69 0.50
N ARG A 133 -2.96 21.73 -0.49
CA ARG A 133 -2.94 22.84 -1.45
C ARG A 133 -3.12 24.14 -0.66
N ALA A 134 -2.29 25.13 -0.95
CA ALA A 134 -2.52 26.47 -0.42
C ALA A 134 -3.94 26.90 -0.82
N SER A 135 -4.75 27.26 0.17
CA SER A 135 -6.01 27.96 -0.07
C SER A 135 -5.64 29.25 -0.80
N VAL A 136 -6.13 29.41 -2.03
CA VAL A 136 -5.98 30.65 -2.80
C VAL A 136 -6.83 31.74 -2.17
#